data_AF-A0AAQ1SQU9-F1
#
_entry.id   AF-A0AAQ1SQU9-F1
#
_cell.length_a   1.000
_cell.length_b   1.000
_cell.length_c   1.000
_cell.angle_alpha   90.00
_cell.angle_beta   90.00
_cell.angle_gamma   90.00
#
_symmetry.space_group_name_H-M   'P 1'
#
loop_
_entity.id
_entity.type
_entity.pdbx_description
1 polymer ?
#
loop_
_entity_poly.entity_id
_entity_poly.type
_entity_poly.pdbx_seq_one_letter_code
_entity_poly.pdbx_strand_id
1 'polypeptide(L)' 'MKRQYQQAFAIVRVDFYKDKSDHNLANCITVKKIVWDLETAKSEVDRLSSINSPDSNYFWQTTRVEAK' A
#
# COMPACT_ATOMS: atom_id res chain seq x y z
N MET A 1 -27.63 6.03 10.20
CA MET A 1 -26.37 6.40 10.89
C MET A 1 -25.44 7.05 9.88
N LYS A 2 -24.84 8.21 10.19
CA LYS A 2 -23.80 8.80 9.32
C LYS A 2 -22.52 7.99 9.49
N ARG A 3 -21.98 7.46 8.40
CA ARG A 3 -20.64 6.84 8.40
C ARG A 3 -19.62 7.91 8.72
N GLN A 4 -18.81 7.68 9.75
CA GLN A 4 -17.67 8.53 10.07
C GLN A 4 -16.43 7.91 9.45
N TYR A 5 -15.54 8.75 8.91
CA TYR A 5 -14.32 8.29 8.28
C TYR A 5 -13.13 9.00 8.94
N GLN A 6 -12.11 8.23 9.28
CA GLN A 6 -10.83 8.74 9.77
C GLN A 6 -9.78 8.67 8.65
N GLN A 7 -9.02 9.74 8.47
CA GLN A 7 -7.91 9.75 7.53
C GLN A 7 -6.81 8.77 7.97
N ALA A 8 -6.27 8.03 7.02
CA ALA A 8 -5.18 7.08 7.22
C ALA A 8 -4.26 7.05 5.99
N PHE A 9 -3.23 6.22 6.05
CA PHE A 9 -2.30 5.97 4.95
C PHE A 9 -2.19 4.46 4.73
N ALA A 10 -2.38 4.03 3.49
CA ALA A 10 -2.19 2.65 3.07
C ALA A 10 -0.78 2.45 2.52
N ILE A 11 -0.08 1.44 3.00
CA ILE A 11 1.19 0.99 2.45
C ILE A 11 0.87 -0.04 1.37
N VAL A 12 1.26 0.26 0.14
CA VAL A 12 0.91 -0.50 -1.05
C VAL A 12 2.17 -1.12 -1.64
N ARG A 13 2.08 -2.40 -2.03
CA ARG A 13 3.07 -3.09 -2.85
C ARG A 13 2.50 -3.29 -4.26
N VAL A 14 3.33 -3.05 -5.26
CA VAL A 14 3.06 -3.39 -6.65
C VAL A 14 4.09 -4.39 -7.13
N ASP A 15 3.62 -5.55 -7.57
CA ASP A 15 4.44 -6.60 -8.13
C ASP A 15 4.49 -6.48 -9.67
N PHE A 16 5.69 -6.54 -10.26
CA PHE A 16 5.90 -6.54 -11.71
C PHE A 16 6.22 -7.96 -12.15
N TYR A 17 5.18 -8.72 -12.50
CA TYR A 17 5.38 -10.07 -13.03
C TYR A 17 6.14 -10.02 -14.36
N LYS A 18 7.21 -10.81 -14.45
CA LYS A 18 8.01 -10.96 -15.69
C LYS A 18 7.22 -11.66 -16.79
N ASP A 19 6.29 -12.52 -16.41
CA ASP A 19 5.32 -13.11 -17.32
C ASP A 19 4.11 -12.17 -17.43
N LYS A 20 3.95 -11.56 -18.61
CA LYS A 20 2.87 -10.61 -18.91
C LYS A 20 1.52 -11.29 -19.18
N SER A 21 1.42 -12.60 -18.93
CA SER A 21 0.20 -13.37 -19.14
C SER A 21 -0.93 -12.97 -18.18
N ASP A 22 -0.62 -12.49 -16.98
CA ASP A 22 -1.60 -11.88 -16.08
C ASP A 22 -1.76 -10.38 -16.38
N HIS A 23 -2.84 -10.04 -17.08
CA HIS A 23 -3.22 -8.67 -17.40
C HIS A 23 -4.09 -8.02 -16.31
N ASN A 24 -4.44 -8.73 -15.24
CA ASN A 24 -5.28 -8.18 -14.20
C ASN A 24 -4.45 -7.40 -13.17
N LEU A 25 -4.43 -6.08 -13.33
CA LEU A 25 -3.71 -5.17 -12.43
C LEU A 25 -4.08 -5.36 -10.95
N ALA A 26 -5.30 -5.82 -10.64
CA ALA A 26 -5.74 -6.05 -9.27
C ALA A 26 -4.92 -7.15 -8.57
N ASN A 27 -4.39 -8.12 -9.31
CA ASN A 27 -3.55 -9.19 -8.77
C ASN A 27 -2.14 -8.68 -8.41
N CYS A 28 -1.70 -7.60 -9.06
CA CYS A 28 -0.38 -7.01 -8.85
C CYS A 28 -0.32 -6.04 -7.65
N ILE A 29 -1.47 -5.63 -7.10
CA ILE A 29 -1.55 -4.59 -6.07
C ILE A 29 -1.96 -5.20 -4.73
N THR A 30 -1.13 -5.01 -3.70
CA THR A 30 -1.44 -5.46 -2.33
C THR A 30 -1.35 -4.32 -1.34
N VAL A 31 -2.38 -4.12 -0.53
CA VAL A 31 -2.30 -3.27 0.68
C VAL A 31 -1.65 -4.08 1.81
N LYS A 32 -0.44 -3.69 2.21
CA LYS A 32 0.35 -4.40 3.22
C LYS A 32 -0.03 -3.99 4.64
N LYS A 33 -0.33 -2.70 4.85
CA LYS A 33 -0.59 -2.13 6.17
C LYS A 33 -1.37 -0.82 6.06
N ILE A 34 -2.19 -0.51 7.07
CA ILE A 34 -2.77 0.81 7.27
C ILE A 34 -2.10 1.46 8.48
N VAL A 35 -1.68 2.72 8.35
CA VAL A 35 -1.09 3.52 9.42
C VAL A 35 -1.79 4.89 9.51
N TRP A 36 -1.69 5.57 10.64
CA TRP A 36 -2.51 6.76 10.92
C TRP A 36 -1.75 8.08 10.78
N ASP A 37 -0.43 8.04 10.65
CA ASP A 37 0.42 9.20 10.48
C ASP A 37 1.37 9.04 9.27
N LEU A 38 1.75 10.18 8.71
CA LEU A 38 2.56 10.24 7.49
C LEU A 38 4.00 9.76 7.72
N GLU A 39 4.58 10.04 8.88
CA GLU A 39 5.98 9.71 9.17
C GLU A 39 6.18 8.20 9.31
N THR A 40 5.25 7.51 9.98
CA THR A 40 5.19 6.05 9.99
C THR A 40 5.00 5.49 8.58
N ALA A 41 4.18 6.14 7.74
CA ALA A 41 3.97 5.68 6.37
C ALA A 41 5.25 5.75 5.52
N LYS A 42 5.98 6.88 5.60
CA LYS A 42 7.27 7.05 4.94
C LYS A 42 8.30 6.04 5.44
N SER A 43 8.46 5.94 6.76
CA SER A 43 9.42 5.01 7.39
C SER A 43 9.15 3.56 7.00
N GLU A 44 7.88 3.16 6.92
CA GLU A 44 7.53 1.80 6.52
C GLU A 44 7.80 1.53 5.04
N VAL A 45 7.53 2.50 4.15
CA VAL A 45 7.89 2.39 2.73
C VAL A 45 9.40 2.32 2.56
N ASP A 46 10.18 3.13 3.26
CA ASP A 46 11.64 3.12 3.20
C ASP A 46 12.20 1.77 3.68
N ARG A 47 11.69 1.28 4.82
CA ARG A 47 12.07 -0.03 5.37
C ARG A 47 11.75 -1.16 4.39
N LEU A 48 10.54 -1.19 3.84
CA LEU A 48 10.13 -2.22 2.89
C LEU A 48 10.90 -2.14 1.57
N SER A 49 11.16 -0.93 1.08
CA SER A 49 11.95 -0.70 -0.13
C SER A 49 13.41 -1.14 0.06
N SER A 50 13.97 -1.00 1.26
CA SER A 50 15.36 -1.40 1.56
C SER A 50 15.59 -2.91 1.53
N ILE A 51 14.55 -3.72 1.75
CA ILE A 51 14.62 -5.19 1.78
C ILE A 51 13.97 -5.82 0.53
N ASN A 52 13.67 -5.00 -0.47
CA ASN A 52 12.84 -5.38 -1.59
C ASN A 52 13.60 -6.21 -2.65
N SER A 53 12.87 -7.07 -3.35
CA SER A 53 13.32 -7.71 -4.58
C SER A 53 13.09 -6.77 -5.78
N PRO A 54 13.90 -6.86 -6.86
CA PRO A 54 13.82 -5.95 -8.01
C PRO A 54 12.47 -5.98 -8.75
N ASP A 55 11.66 -7.02 -8.54
CA ASP A 55 10.38 -7.23 -9.22
C ASP A 55 9.18 -6.65 -8.45
N SER A 56 9.37 -5.83 -7.42
CA SER A 56 8.25 -5.14 -6.77
C SER A 56 8.59 -3.70 -6.38
N ASN A 57 7.60 -2.86 -6.11
CA ASN A 57 7.76 -1.50 -5.62
C ASN A 57 6.81 -1.24 -4.45
N TYR A 58 7.23 -0.40 -3.52
CA TYR A 58 6.41 0.03 -2.38
C TYR A 58 6.15 1.53 -2.44
N PHE A 59 4.94 1.94 -2.09
CA PHE A 59 4.58 3.34 -1.89
C PHE A 59 3.47 3.46 -0.85
N TRP A 60 3.21 4.68 -0.39
CA TRP A 60 2.10 5.00 0.48
C TRP A 60 1.05 5.82 -0.27
N GLN A 61 -0.22 5.64 0.09
CA GLN A 61 -1.34 6.40 -0.45
C GLN A 61 -2.22 6.90 0.69
N THR A 62 -2.70 8.14 0.59
CA THR A 62 -3.74 8.64 1.48
C THR A 62 -5.03 7.85 1.30
N THR A 63 -5.68 7.49 2.41
CA THR A 63 -6.94 6.75 2.40
C THR A 63 -7.82 7.17 3.57
N ARG A 64 -9.02 6.58 3.67
CA ARG A 64 -9.99 6.81 4.73
C ARG A 64 -10.51 5.47 5.23
N VAL A 65 -10.55 5.30 6.54
CA VAL A 65 -11.07 4.10 7.21
C VAL A 65 -12.40 4.46 7.88
N GLU A 66 -13.41 3.63 7.72
CA GLU A 66 -14.71 3.81 8.41
C GLU A 66 -14.50 3.61 9.92
N ALA A 67 -14.84 4.64 10.70
CA ALA A 67 -14.81 4.60 12.16
C ALA A 67 -15.97 3.72 12.65
N LYS A 68 -15.65 2.73 13.49
CA LYS A 68 -16.62 1.82 14.11
C LYS A 68 -17.25 2.45 15.34
#